data_AF-A0A0F9ANG3-F1
#
_entry.id   AF-A0A0F9ANG3-F1
#
_cell.length_a   1.000
_cell.length_b   1.000
_cell.length_c   1.000
_cell.angle_alpha   90.00
_cell.angle_beta   90.00
_cell.angle_gamma   90.00
#
_symmetry.space_group_name_H-M   'P 1'
#
loop_
_entity.id
_entity.type
_entity.pdbx_description
1 polymer ?
#
loop_
_entity_poly.entity_id
_entity_poly.type
_entity_poly.pdbx_seq_one_letter_code
_entity_poly.pdbx_strand_id
1 'polypeptide(L)' 'FMARQGSGFVAEFGKALPLVKTGDKRKDVETNTQNYNYVLESIIRRYPDQWFWVHRRWKVEPEPFTCC' A
#
# COMPACT_ATOMS: atom_id res chain seq x y z
N PHE A 1 9.69 -6.60 -2.31
CA PHE A 1 9.68 -5.47 -3.27
C PHE A 1 10.98 -5.49 -4.05
N MET A 2 10.93 -5.31 -5.36
CA MET A 2 12.13 -5.24 -6.19
C MET A 2 12.43 -3.78 -6.50
N ALA A 3 13.60 -3.29 -6.10
CA ALA A 3 14.06 -1.94 -6.34
C ALA A 3 15.31 -1.95 -7.20
N ARG A 4 15.41 -1.02 -8.16
CA ARG A 4 16.63 -0.76 -8.91
C ARG A 4 17.66 -0.10 -8.00
N GLN A 5 18.88 -0.63 -7.99
CA GLN A 5 20.04 -0.03 -7.35
C GLN A 5 21.22 -0.04 -8.34
N GLY A 6 21.67 1.15 -8.74
CA GLY A 6 22.75 1.29 -9.73
C GLY A 6 22.37 0.66 -11.08
N SER A 7 23.18 -0.28 -11.56
CA SER A 7 22.94 -1.04 -12.80
C SER A 7 22.08 -2.30 -12.61
N GLY A 8 21.69 -2.65 -11.38
CA GLY A 8 20.99 -3.88 -11.05
C GLY A 8 19.69 -3.70 -10.28
N PHE A 9 19.15 -4.81 -9.79
CA PHE A 9 17.92 -4.86 -8.99
C PHE A 9 18.17 -5.65 -7.69
N VAL A 10 17.54 -5.21 -6.61
CA VAL A 10 17.56 -5.88 -5.30
C VAL A 10 16.12 -6.28 -4.95
N ALA A 11 15.92 -7.55 -4.59
CA ALA A 11 14.65 -8.05 -4.10
C ALA A 11 14.64 -8.08 -2.57
N GLU A 12 13.75 -7.30 -1.97
CA GLU A 12 13.50 -7.29 -0.53
C GLU A 12 12.32 -8.18 -0.17
N PHE A 13 12.55 -9.12 0.75
CA PHE A 13 11.49 -9.94 1.34
C PHE A 13 11.25 -9.46 2.77
N GLY A 14 10.04 -8.95 3.03
CA GLY A 14 9.63 -8.52 4.36
C GLY A 14 9.28 -9.70 5.26
N LYS A 15 8.97 -9.39 6.51
CA LYS A 15 8.40 -10.39 7.44
C LYS A 15 7.06 -10.90 6.91
N ALA A 16 6.77 -12.16 7.18
CA ALA A 16 5.44 -12.71 6.92
C ALA A 16 4.39 -11.91 7.70
N LEU A 17 3.31 -11.53 7.00
CA LEU A 17 2.17 -10.87 7.62
C LEU A 17 1.26 -11.92 8.26
N PRO A 18 1.05 -11.88 9.58
CA PRO A 18 0.15 -12.82 10.23
C PRO A 18 -1.28 -12.61 9.73
N LEU A 19 -1.95 -13.71 9.39
CA LEU A 19 -3.33 -13.68 8.92
C LEU A 19 -4.27 -13.57 10.12
N VAL A 20 -5.03 -12.47 10.19
CA VAL A 20 -6.04 -12.27 11.24
C VAL A 20 -7.31 -13.03 10.87
N LYS A 21 -7.80 -13.86 11.80
CA LYS A 21 -9.09 -14.58 11.69
C LYS A 21 -9.88 -14.41 12.98
N THR A 22 -10.95 -13.62 12.91
CA THR A 22 -11.84 -13.31 14.05
C THR A 22 -13.15 -14.08 14.00
N GLY A 23 -13.45 -14.73 12.87
CA GLY A 23 -14.71 -15.44 12.63
C GLY A 23 -15.77 -14.58 11.93
N ASP A 24 -15.62 -13.24 11.98
CA ASP A 24 -16.36 -12.31 11.13
C ASP A 24 -15.57 -12.10 9.82
N LYS A 25 -16.08 -12.69 8.74
CA LYS A 25 -15.44 -12.60 7.41
C LYS A 25 -15.26 -11.16 6.94
N ARG A 26 -16.20 -10.25 7.21
CA ARG A 26 -16.10 -8.86 6.76
C ARG A 26 -14.97 -8.16 7.49
N LYS A 27 -14.94 -8.31 8.82
CA LYS A 27 -13.88 -7.74 9.67
C LYS A 27 -12.51 -8.30 9.32
N ASP A 28 -12.43 -9.59 9.00
CA ASP A 28 -11.19 -10.24 8.59
C ASP A 28 -10.69 -9.68 7.26
N VAL A 29 -11.56 -9.49 6.27
CA VAL A 29 -11.19 -8.87 4.99
C VAL A 29 -10.69 -7.44 5.19
N GLU A 30 -11.39 -6.62 5.96
CA GLU A 30 -11.01 -5.24 6.24
C GLU A 30 -9.66 -5.17 6.95
N THR A 31 -9.49 -5.92 8.04
CA THR A 31 -8.27 -5.92 8.86
C THR A 31 -7.04 -6.37 8.06
N ASN A 32 -7.17 -7.48 7.33
CA ASN A 32 -6.04 -7.99 6.55
C ASN A 32 -5.71 -7.06 5.37
N THR A 33 -6.71 -6.52 4.69
CA THR A 33 -6.49 -5.55 3.59
C THR A 33 -5.77 -4.30 4.07
N GLN A 34 -6.15 -3.78 5.24
CA GLN A 34 -5.48 -2.66 5.87
C GLN A 34 -4.03 -2.98 6.24
N ASN A 35 -3.75 -4.16 6.80
CA ASN A 35 -2.39 -4.61 7.10
C ASN A 35 -1.52 -4.71 5.84
N TYR A 36 -2.07 -5.18 4.72
CA TYR A 36 -1.35 -5.19 3.44
C TYR A 36 -1.04 -3.77 2.95
N ASN A 37 -2.01 -2.86 3.05
CA ASN A 37 -1.80 -1.46 2.67
C ASN A 37 -0.70 -0.79 3.51
N TYR A 38 -0.64 -1.03 4.82
CA TYR A 38 0.45 -0.49 5.66
C TYR A 38 1.83 -0.94 5.20
N VAL A 39 1.98 -2.20 4.81
CA VAL A 39 3.25 -2.70 4.27
C VAL A 39 3.56 -2.06 2.92
N LEU A 40 2.57 -1.95 2.03
CA LEU A 40 2.74 -1.26 0.74
C LEU A 40 3.15 0.20 0.94
N GLU A 41 2.47 0.94 1.81
CA GLU A 41 2.82 2.34 2.14
C GLU A 41 4.25 2.47 2.65
N SER A 42 4.69 1.54 3.52
CA SER A 42 6.07 1.54 4.02
C SER A 42 7.11 1.33 2.91
N ILE A 43 6.78 0.55 1.88
CA ILE A 43 7.63 0.31 0.72
C ILE A 43 7.63 1.53 -0.20
N ILE A 44 6.45 2.08 -0.50
CA ILE A 44 6.28 3.26 -1.35
C ILE A 44 7.01 4.46 -0.75
N ARG A 45 6.95 4.68 0.57
CA ARG A 45 7.68 5.77 1.24
C ARG A 45 9.20 5.61 1.18
N ARG A 46 9.71 4.37 1.11
CA ARG A 46 11.14 4.10 0.95
C ARG A 46 11.63 4.25 -0.49
N TYR A 47 10.78 3.93 -1.46
CA TYR A 47 11.10 3.97 -2.89
C TYR A 47 10.03 4.70 -3.72
N PRO A 48 9.75 5.99 -3.44
CA PRO A 48 8.63 6.70 -4.07
C PRO A 48 8.80 6.80 -5.58
N ASP A 49 10.02 7.09 -6.05
CA ASP A 49 10.31 7.28 -7.49
C ASP A 49 10.25 5.97 -8.29
N GLN A 50 10.32 4.83 -7.61
CA GLN A 50 10.30 3.51 -8.24
C GLN A 50 8.93 2.84 -8.20
N TRP A 51 7.94 3.49 -7.57
CA TRP A 51 6.58 3.00 -7.55
C TRP A 51 5.86 3.31 -8.87
N PHE A 52 5.01 2.40 -9.32
CA PHE A 52 4.31 2.54 -10.60
C PHE A 52 3.04 3.41 -10.45
N TRP A 53 3.21 4.72 -10.52
CA TRP A 53 2.17 5.75 -10.26
C TRP A 53 1.07 5.89 -11.33
N VAL A 54 1.01 5.01 -12.33
CA VAL A 54 0.09 5.17 -13.46
C VAL A 54 -1.38 5.01 -13.08
N HIS A 55 -1.66 4.35 -11.95
CA HIS A 55 -3.02 4.07 -11.53
C HIS A 55 -3.59 5.25 -10.73
N ARG A 56 -4.72 5.81 -11.18
CA ARG A 56 -5.56 6.72 -10.37
C ARG A 56 -6.29 5.91 -9.29
N ARG A 57 -5.55 5.53 -8.25
CA ARG A 57 -5.98 4.58 -7.21
C ARG A 57 -7.14 5.14 -6.36
N TRP A 58 -7.09 6.43 -6.06
CA TRP A 58 -8.09 7.13 -5.26
C TRP A 58 -9.04 7.88 -6.20
N LYS A 59 -10.33 7.54 -6.12
CA LYS A 59 -11.40 8.15 -6.91
C LYS A 59 -12.17 9.25 -6.16
N VAL A 60 -11.62 9.71 -5.03
CA VAL A 60 -12.22 10.80 -4.25
C VAL A 60 -12.01 12.11 -5.00
N GLU A 61 -13.10 12.78 -5.35
CA GLU A 61 -13.08 14.20 -5.71
C GLU A 61 -13.03 15.02 -4.42
N PRO A 62 -12.17 16.05 -4.33
CA PRO A 62 -12.23 16.99 -3.22
C PRO A 62 -13.58 17.71 -3.27
N GLU A 63 -14.30 17.75 -2.14
CA GLU A 63 -15.48 18.60 -1.98
C GLU A 63 -15.11 20.03 -2.39
N PRO A 64 -15.90 20.70 -3.25
CA PRO A 64 -15.61 22.06 -3.65
C PRO A 64 -15.55 22.94 -2.40
N PHE A 65 -14.46 23.67 -2.23
CA PHE A 65 -14.35 24.69 -1.18
C PHE A 65 -15.47 25.69 -1.39
N THR A 66 -16.52 25.61 -0.58
CA THR A 66 -17.59 26.60 -0.58
C THR A 66 -17.08 27.75 0.28
N CYS A 67 -16.62 28.83 -0.36
CA CYS A 67 -16.33 30.07 0.34
C CYS A 67 -17.63 30.60 0.93
N CYS A 68 -17.65 30.81 2.25
CA CYS A 68 -18.75 31.50 2.94
C CYS A 68 -18.97 32.90 2.37
#